data_AF-A0A924ADQ0-F1
#
_entry.id   AF-A0A924ADQ0-F1
#
_cell.length_a   1.000
_cell.length_b   1.000
_cell.length_c   1.000
_cell.angle_alpha   90.00
_cell.angle_beta   90.00
_cell.angle_gamma   90.00
#
_symmetry.space_group_name_H-M   'P 1'
#
loop_
_entity.id
_entity.type
_entity.pdbx_description
1 polymer ?
#
loop_
_entity_poly.entity_id
_entity_poly.type
_entity_poly.pdbx_seq_one_letter_code
_entity_poly.pdbx_strand_id
1 'polypeptide(L)'
;MTTKTTNPLRLLPLCAALVFAGAVTAAHAQATAQDQLLLKLEQMSSELERLKAEVNQLKAAQGRTDATAQQAAMQASQAATQASQATAEARTATAAAGGSGLRVPGGPSTIIGGYGEINYNRYTRNLTATQADLRRVVIGLQHRFDEKTKFVGEFEWEHAV
;
A
#
# COMPACT_ATOMS: atom_id res chain seq x y z
N MET A 1 -55.75 65.74 -81.07
CA MET A 1 -55.37 64.37 -81.49
C MET A 1 -54.30 63.90 -80.49
N THR A 2 -54.57 63.54 -79.24
CA THR A 2 -55.40 62.45 -78.69
C THR A 2 -55.06 61.06 -79.22
N THR A 3 -54.05 60.42 -78.62
CA THR A 3 -53.89 58.96 -78.36
C THR A 3 -52.54 58.73 -77.63
N LYS A 4 -52.28 57.74 -76.78
CA LYS A 4 -53.00 56.84 -75.86
C LYS A 4 -51.91 55.91 -75.26
N THR A 5 -51.88 55.71 -73.93
CA THR A 5 -51.33 54.52 -73.19
C THR A 5 -49.81 54.20 -73.30
N THR A 6 -49.08 53.67 -72.31
CA THR A 6 -49.37 52.68 -71.25
C THR A 6 -48.47 52.87 -70.01
N ASN A 7 -49.03 52.57 -68.84
CA ASN A 7 -48.40 52.50 -67.52
C ASN A 7 -47.99 51.03 -67.23
N PRO A 8 -46.82 50.72 -66.63
CA PRO A 8 -46.52 49.34 -66.21
C PRO A 8 -46.93 49.10 -64.75
N LEU A 9 -48.01 48.35 -64.59
CA LEU A 9 -48.37 47.65 -63.35
C LEU A 9 -47.43 46.44 -63.20
N ARG A 10 -46.69 46.32 -62.08
CA ARG A 10 -46.05 45.06 -61.70
C ARG A 10 -46.36 44.69 -60.25
N LEU A 11 -46.99 43.51 -60.16
CA LEU A 11 -47.42 42.73 -59.02
C LEU A 11 -46.37 42.58 -57.90
N LEU A 12 -46.84 42.65 -56.67
CA LEU A 12 -46.26 41.99 -55.49
C LEU A 12 -46.26 40.46 -55.65
N PRO A 13 -45.34 39.77 -54.96
CA PRO A 13 -45.80 38.70 -54.08
C PRO A 13 -45.22 38.80 -52.67
N LEU A 14 -46.16 38.77 -51.72
CA LEU A 14 -46.02 38.37 -50.32
C LEU A 14 -45.46 36.93 -50.26
N CYS A 15 -44.28 36.72 -49.65
CA CYS A 15 -43.84 35.45 -49.03
C CYS A 15 -42.37 35.51 -48.55
N ALA A 16 -42.16 35.66 -47.24
CA ALA A 16 -40.97 35.16 -46.52
C ALA A 16 -41.37 35.06 -45.04
N ALA A 17 -42.09 34.00 -44.65
CA ALA A 17 -41.50 32.74 -44.19
C ALA A 17 -40.64 32.92 -42.93
N LEU A 18 -41.33 32.87 -41.80
CA LEU A 18 -40.92 32.23 -40.54
C LEU A 18 -39.80 31.20 -40.72
N VAL A 19 -38.53 31.59 -40.53
CA VAL A 19 -37.42 30.67 -40.18
C VAL A 19 -36.42 31.39 -39.30
N PHE A 20 -36.73 31.53 -38.01
CA PHE A 20 -35.73 31.91 -36.99
C PHE A 20 -35.91 31.11 -35.70
N ALA A 21 -36.16 29.79 -35.83
CA ALA A 21 -36.31 28.88 -34.68
C ALA A 21 -35.27 27.74 -34.63
N GLY A 22 -34.37 27.64 -35.61
CA GLY A 22 -33.42 26.51 -35.72
C GLY A 22 -32.01 26.74 -35.18
N ALA A 23 -31.58 28.00 -34.96
CA ALA A 23 -30.19 28.30 -34.58
C ALA A 23 -29.95 28.34 -33.06
N VAL A 24 -31.01 28.52 -32.25
CA VAL A 24 -30.87 28.66 -30.78
C VAL A 24 -30.69 27.31 -30.08
N THR A 25 -31.15 26.21 -30.68
CA THR A 25 -31.09 24.86 -30.08
C THR A 25 -29.69 24.23 -30.14
N ALA A 26 -28.92 24.47 -31.22
CA ALA A 26 -27.56 23.95 -31.35
C ALA A 26 -26.56 24.63 -30.40
N ALA A 27 -26.72 25.93 -30.13
CA ALA A 27 -25.89 26.68 -29.20
C ALA A 27 -26.10 26.27 -27.73
N HIS A 28 -27.32 25.89 -27.34
CA HIS A 28 -27.60 25.41 -25.98
C HIS A 28 -27.08 23.99 -25.73
N ALA A 29 -27.16 23.08 -26.72
CA ALA A 29 -26.60 21.73 -26.58
C ALA A 29 -25.08 21.75 -26.35
N GLN A 30 -24.38 22.66 -27.04
CA GLN A 30 -22.94 22.90 -26.89
C GLN A 30 -22.58 23.86 -25.73
N ALA A 31 -23.55 24.33 -24.94
CA ALA A 31 -23.25 24.93 -23.64
C ALA A 31 -23.35 23.84 -22.56
N THR A 32 -24.39 23.00 -22.65
CA THR A 32 -24.63 21.91 -21.68
C THR A 32 -23.55 20.82 -21.67
N ALA A 33 -22.92 20.50 -22.81
CA ALA A 33 -21.83 19.52 -22.85
C ALA A 33 -20.54 20.04 -22.17
N GLN A 34 -20.28 21.35 -22.28
CA GLN A 34 -19.13 22.04 -21.68
C GLN A 34 -19.32 22.15 -20.17
N ASP A 35 -20.53 22.45 -19.73
CA ASP A 35 -20.88 22.47 -18.30
C ASP A 35 -20.71 21.08 -17.66
N GLN A 36 -21.10 20.01 -18.36
CA GLN A 36 -20.88 18.64 -17.89
C GLN A 36 -19.40 18.27 -17.79
N LEU A 37 -18.56 18.75 -18.71
CA LEU A 37 -17.12 18.55 -18.66
C LEU A 37 -16.48 19.29 -17.48
N LEU A 38 -16.89 20.53 -17.21
CA LEU A 38 -16.41 21.30 -16.05
C LEU A 38 -16.81 20.63 -14.73
N LEU A 39 -18.04 20.14 -14.64
CA LEU A 39 -18.54 19.45 -13.45
C LEU A 39 -17.77 18.14 -13.20
N LYS A 40 -17.42 17.43 -14.28
CA LYS A 40 -16.58 16.22 -14.18
C LYS A 40 -15.12 16.53 -13.82
N LEU A 41 -14.56 17.64 -14.29
CA LEU A 41 -13.23 18.10 -13.89
C LEU A 41 -13.18 18.45 -12.40
N GLU A 42 -14.19 19.13 -11.88
CA GLU A 42 -14.30 19.46 -10.45
C GLU A 42 -14.48 18.19 -9.59
N GLN A 43 -15.26 17.22 -10.08
CA GLN A 43 -15.37 15.94 -9.39
C GLN A 43 -14.02 15.20 -9.34
N MET A 44 -13.30 15.14 -10.46
CA MET A 44 -11.99 14.47 -10.52
C MET A 44 -10.93 15.19 -9.69
N SER A 45 -10.93 16.52 -9.63
CA SER A 45 -10.00 17.27 -8.77
C SER A 45 -10.24 16.98 -7.29
N SER A 46 -11.52 16.88 -6.88
CA SER A 46 -11.91 16.49 -5.52
C SER A 46 -11.46 15.07 -5.17
N GLU A 47 -11.63 14.11 -6.10
CA GLU A 47 -11.18 12.74 -5.92
C GLU A 47 -9.64 12.65 -5.78
N LEU A 48 -8.89 13.42 -6.57
CA LEU A 48 -7.43 13.48 -6.48
C LEU A 48 -6.94 14.05 -5.14
N GLU A 49 -7.56 15.12 -4.64
CA GLU A 49 -7.22 15.69 -3.33
C GLU A 49 -7.51 14.70 -2.20
N ARG A 50 -8.64 13.97 -2.30
CA ARG A 50 -8.97 12.91 -1.33
C ARG A 50 -7.96 11.77 -1.34
N LEU A 51 -7.60 11.27 -2.52
CA LEU A 51 -6.59 10.21 -2.68
C LEU A 51 -5.22 10.64 -2.16
N LYS A 52 -4.82 11.89 -2.42
CA LYS A 52 -3.57 12.46 -1.91
C LYS A 52 -3.57 12.55 -0.39
N ALA A 53 -4.69 12.94 0.22
CA ALA A 53 -4.85 12.96 1.68
C ALA A 53 -4.74 11.54 2.27
N GLU A 54 -5.39 10.55 1.65
CA GLU A 54 -5.32 9.15 2.08
C GLU A 54 -3.90 8.58 1.98
N VAL A 55 -3.19 8.84 0.87
CA VAL A 55 -1.78 8.44 0.72
C VAL A 55 -0.89 9.08 1.78
N ASN A 56 -1.08 10.36 2.09
CA ASN A 56 -0.32 11.04 3.14
C ASN A 56 -0.62 10.44 4.52
N GLN A 57 -1.88 10.10 4.79
CA GLN A 57 -2.28 9.47 6.05
C GLN A 57 -1.69 8.06 6.19
N LEU A 58 -1.71 7.26 5.12
CA LEU A 58 -1.11 5.93 5.09
C LEU A 58 0.41 5.99 5.29
N LYS A 59 1.11 6.91 4.61
CA LYS A 59 2.55 7.13 4.83
C LYS A 59 2.87 7.53 6.27
N ALA A 60 2.05 8.38 6.88
CA ALA A 60 2.23 8.78 8.27
C ALA A 60 1.94 7.63 9.26
N ALA A 61 0.98 6.76 8.94
CA ALA A 61 0.70 5.55 9.72
C ALA A 61 1.86 4.53 9.60
N GLN A 62 2.36 4.31 8.39
CA GLN A 62 3.49 3.42 8.12
C GLN A 62 4.75 3.87 8.88
N GLY A 63 5.10 5.15 8.82
CA GLY A 63 6.26 5.69 9.55
C GLY A 63 6.15 5.53 11.08
N ARG A 64 4.93 5.58 11.64
CA ARG A 64 4.71 5.31 13.08
C ARG A 64 4.87 3.82 13.41
N THR A 65 4.40 2.94 12.53
CA THR A 65 4.60 1.49 12.68
C THR A 65 6.09 1.13 12.63
N ASP A 66 6.83 1.69 11.67
CA ASP A 66 8.26 1.45 11.50
C ASP A 66 9.07 1.94 12.72
N ALA A 67 8.74 3.13 13.23
CA ALA A 67 9.36 3.67 14.45
C ALA A 67 9.07 2.79 15.69
N THR A 68 7.83 2.29 15.81
CA THR A 68 7.44 1.39 16.90
C THR A 68 8.15 0.04 16.79
N ALA A 69 8.27 -0.50 15.58
CA ALA A 69 8.98 -1.75 15.32
C ALA A 69 10.50 -1.62 15.60
N GLN A 70 11.13 -0.50 15.22
CA GLN A 70 12.53 -0.23 15.55
C GLN A 70 12.73 -0.10 17.07
N GLN A 71 11.83 0.57 17.77
CA GLN A 71 11.91 0.71 19.23
C GLN A 71 11.72 -0.65 19.92
N ALA A 72 10.80 -1.49 19.45
CA ALA A 72 10.63 -2.86 19.94
C ALA A 72 11.87 -3.73 19.67
N ALA A 73 12.49 -3.61 18.50
CA ALA A 73 13.72 -4.33 18.16
C ALA A 73 14.91 -3.89 19.04
N MET A 74 15.05 -2.59 19.34
CA MET A 74 16.07 -2.06 20.26
C MET A 74 15.85 -2.52 21.71
N GLN A 75 14.60 -2.63 22.17
CA GLN A 75 14.29 -3.16 23.49
C GLN A 75 14.56 -4.66 23.57
N ALA A 76 14.21 -5.42 22.52
CA ALA A 76 14.50 -6.84 22.44
C ALA A 76 16.01 -7.13 22.45
N SER A 77 16.84 -6.32 21.75
CA SER A 77 18.30 -6.49 21.76
C SER A 77 18.93 -6.15 23.12
N GLN A 78 18.42 -5.13 23.81
CA GLN A 78 18.85 -4.80 25.18
C GLN A 78 18.46 -5.90 26.17
N ALA A 79 17.25 -6.44 26.10
CA ALA A 79 16.82 -7.57 26.91
C ALA A 79 17.65 -8.84 26.65
N ALA A 80 17.99 -9.13 25.39
CA ALA A 80 18.87 -10.24 25.03
C ALA A 80 20.31 -10.05 25.56
N THR A 81 20.81 -8.82 25.60
CA THR A 81 22.14 -8.49 26.15
C THR A 81 22.17 -8.68 27.67
N GLN A 82 21.15 -8.18 28.38
CA GLN A 82 21.02 -8.38 29.84
C GLN A 82 20.84 -9.86 30.21
N ALA A 83 20.05 -10.62 29.45
CA ALA A 83 19.91 -12.06 29.65
C ALA A 83 21.23 -12.82 29.41
N SER A 84 22.03 -12.38 28.43
CA SER A 84 23.35 -12.96 28.14
C SER A 84 24.36 -12.65 29.25
N GLN A 85 24.32 -11.44 29.83
CA GLN A 85 25.18 -11.06 30.97
C GLN A 85 24.79 -11.83 32.24
N ALA A 86 23.51 -11.96 32.55
CA ALA A 86 23.04 -12.77 33.69
C ALA A 86 23.41 -14.26 33.52
N THR A 87 23.39 -14.78 32.29
CA THR A 87 23.83 -16.15 32.00
C THR A 87 25.35 -16.31 32.12
N ALA A 88 26.12 -15.28 31.75
CA ALA A 88 27.58 -15.27 31.91
C ALA A 88 28.00 -15.22 33.39
N GLU A 89 27.32 -14.41 34.21
CA GLU A 89 27.52 -14.32 35.66
C GLU A 89 27.12 -15.62 36.38
N ALA A 90 26.04 -16.27 35.96
CA ALA A 90 25.69 -17.60 36.45
C ALA A 90 26.73 -18.67 36.05
N ARG A 91 27.30 -18.59 34.83
CA ARG A 91 28.37 -19.50 34.39
C ARG A 91 29.68 -19.28 35.14
N THR A 92 30.06 -18.05 35.48
CA THR A 92 31.27 -17.79 36.29
C THR A 92 31.09 -18.22 37.75
N ALA A 93 29.89 -18.06 38.32
CA ALA A 93 29.55 -18.63 39.63
C ALA A 93 29.59 -20.17 39.64
N THR A 94 29.23 -20.81 38.52
CA THR A 94 29.32 -22.28 38.36
C THR A 94 30.76 -22.75 38.07
N ALA A 95 31.58 -21.94 37.37
CA ALA A 95 32.98 -22.25 37.08
C ALA A 95 33.90 -22.12 38.31
N ALA A 96 33.55 -21.27 39.28
CA ALA A 96 34.20 -21.23 40.59
C ALA A 96 33.92 -22.49 41.44
N ALA A 97 32.93 -23.29 41.04
CA ALA A 97 32.60 -24.60 41.60
C ALA A 97 32.92 -25.74 40.61
N GLY A 98 34.11 -25.73 40.01
CA GLY A 98 34.75 -26.92 39.43
C GLY A 98 34.06 -27.63 38.25
N GLY A 99 34.68 -27.53 37.07
CA GLY A 99 34.73 -28.65 36.12
C GLY A 99 33.97 -28.48 34.80
N SER A 100 34.76 -28.43 33.72
CA SER A 100 34.49 -28.97 32.37
C SER A 100 33.02 -29.30 32.03
N GLY A 101 32.35 -28.39 31.32
CA GLY A 101 31.48 -28.64 30.16
C GLY A 101 30.47 -29.80 30.16
N LEU A 102 30.12 -30.39 31.30
CA LEU A 102 29.17 -31.48 31.36
C LEU A 102 27.78 -30.88 31.27
N ARG A 103 27.17 -30.93 30.08
CA ARG A 103 25.73 -30.78 29.93
C ARG A 103 25.11 -31.83 30.83
N VAL A 104 24.63 -31.42 32.01
CA VAL A 104 23.99 -32.33 32.97
C VAL A 104 22.84 -33.01 32.24
N PRO A 105 22.87 -34.34 32.04
CA PRO A 105 21.71 -35.08 31.57
C PRO A 105 20.56 -34.74 32.52
N GLY A 106 19.49 -34.15 31.98
CA GLY A 106 18.33 -33.69 32.76
C GLY A 106 18.31 -32.23 33.20
N GLY A 107 19.40 -31.46 33.04
CA GLY A 107 19.42 -30.03 33.38
C GLY A 107 18.68 -29.12 32.39
N PRO A 108 18.30 -27.90 32.80
CA PRO A 108 17.60 -26.94 31.95
C PRO A 108 18.45 -26.53 30.73
N SER A 109 17.83 -26.39 29.57
CA SER A 109 18.54 -26.05 28.32
C SER A 109 17.62 -25.39 27.30
N THR A 110 18.09 -24.30 26.70
CA THR A 110 17.43 -23.60 25.59
C THR A 110 18.13 -23.92 24.27
N ILE A 111 17.35 -24.22 23.23
CA ILE A 111 17.77 -24.35 21.84
C ILE A 111 16.93 -23.39 21.01
N ILE A 112 17.58 -22.56 20.20
CA ILE A 112 16.93 -21.68 19.23
C ILE A 112 17.40 -22.12 17.85
N GLY A 113 16.46 -22.32 16.93
CA GLY A 113 16.74 -22.74 15.56
C GLY A 113 15.67 -22.21 14.62
N GLY A 114 15.81 -22.49 13.32
CA GLY A 114 14.84 -22.04 12.34
C GLY A 114 15.30 -22.29 10.92
N TYR A 115 14.40 -22.06 9.98
CA TYR A 115 14.68 -22.10 8.55
C TYR A 115 13.88 -21.01 7.83
N GLY A 116 14.35 -20.58 6.68
CA GLY A 116 13.66 -19.58 5.87
C GLY A 116 13.84 -19.86 4.39
N GLU A 117 12.91 -19.33 3.60
CA GLU A 117 12.88 -19.45 2.15
C GLU A 117 12.65 -18.09 1.51
N ILE A 118 13.46 -17.80 0.50
CA ILE A 118 13.39 -16.57 -0.31
C ILE A 118 13.16 -16.99 -1.76
N ASN A 119 12.19 -16.34 -2.40
CA ASN A 119 11.91 -16.49 -3.82
C ASN A 119 12.41 -15.27 -4.58
N TYR A 120 13.03 -15.52 -5.74
CA TYR A 120 13.39 -14.48 -6.69
C TYR A 120 12.86 -14.83 -8.08
N ASN A 121 11.93 -14.01 -8.56
CA ASN A 121 11.24 -14.18 -9.81
C ASN A 121 11.68 -13.09 -10.79
N ARG A 122 12.59 -13.43 -11.72
CA ARG A 122 13.08 -12.50 -12.75
C ARG A 122 12.41 -12.74 -14.09
N TYR A 123 11.66 -11.74 -14.55
CA TYR A 123 10.97 -11.77 -15.84
C TYR A 123 11.82 -11.11 -16.93
N THR A 124 12.39 -11.91 -17.82
CA THR A 124 13.35 -11.42 -18.84
C THR A 124 12.74 -10.51 -19.90
N ARG A 125 11.42 -10.62 -20.14
CA ARG A 125 10.68 -9.80 -21.10
C ARG A 125 9.97 -8.60 -20.47
N ASN A 126 9.88 -8.56 -19.13
CA ASN A 126 9.25 -7.46 -18.40
C ASN A 126 9.94 -7.27 -17.05
N LEU A 127 11.00 -6.46 -17.04
CA LEU A 127 11.84 -6.30 -15.84
C LEU A 127 11.08 -5.67 -14.67
N THR A 128 10.05 -4.86 -14.91
CA THR A 128 9.26 -4.23 -13.83
C THR A 128 8.37 -5.20 -13.07
N ALA A 129 8.11 -6.39 -13.62
CA ALA A 129 7.42 -7.47 -12.92
C ALA A 129 8.36 -8.32 -12.04
N THR A 130 9.67 -8.02 -12.03
CA THR A 130 10.64 -8.77 -11.20
C THR A 130 10.32 -8.59 -9.74
N GLN A 131 10.21 -9.70 -9.01
CA GLN A 131 9.84 -9.73 -7.60
C GLN A 131 10.86 -10.53 -6.81
N ALA A 132 11.17 -10.05 -5.61
CA ALA A 132 11.80 -10.82 -4.55
C ALA A 132 10.80 -10.92 -3.40
N ASP A 133 10.65 -12.10 -2.81
CA ASP A 133 9.71 -12.36 -1.73
C ASP A 133 10.39 -13.22 -0.65
N LEU A 134 10.26 -12.81 0.62
CA LEU A 134 10.56 -13.68 1.75
C LEU A 134 9.35 -14.55 2.01
N ARG A 135 9.32 -15.68 1.32
CA ARG A 135 8.14 -16.53 1.22
C ARG A 135 7.73 -17.10 2.57
N ARG A 136 8.69 -17.57 3.36
CA ARG A 136 8.45 -18.13 4.69
C ARG A 136 9.68 -18.06 5.57
N VAL A 137 9.50 -17.76 6.85
CA VAL A 137 10.48 -17.94 7.93
C VAL A 137 9.82 -18.67 9.08
N VAL A 138 10.51 -19.68 9.60
CA VAL A 138 10.11 -20.42 10.80
C VAL A 138 11.22 -20.30 11.82
N ILE A 139 10.89 -19.83 13.02
CA ILE A 139 11.80 -19.72 14.16
C ILE A 139 11.27 -20.63 15.26
N GLY A 140 12.06 -21.63 15.64
CA GLY A 140 11.77 -22.55 16.73
C GLY A 140 12.52 -22.17 18.00
N LEU A 141 11.79 -22.12 19.11
CA LEU A 141 12.31 -22.02 20.48
C LEU A 141 11.96 -23.30 21.22
N GLN A 142 12.99 -23.99 21.70
CA GLN A 142 12.83 -25.13 22.59
C GLN A 142 13.48 -24.80 23.92
N HIS A 143 12.74 -24.93 25.00
CA HIS A 143 13.27 -24.77 26.35
C HIS A 143 12.89 -25.98 27.20
N ARG A 144 13.89 -26.73 27.65
CA ARG A 144 13.71 -27.81 28.61
C ARG A 144 13.89 -27.25 30.01
N PHE A 145 12.89 -27.43 30.87
CA PHE A 145 12.96 -27.06 32.28
C PHE A 145 13.56 -28.20 33.11
N ASP A 146 13.12 -29.44 32.85
CA ASP A 146 13.56 -30.67 33.52
C ASP A 146 13.47 -31.88 32.55
N GLU A 147 13.72 -33.10 33.03
CA GLU A 147 13.71 -34.33 32.22
C GLU A 147 12.35 -34.66 31.57
N LYS A 148 11.26 -34.19 32.17
CA LYS A 148 9.88 -34.51 31.77
C LYS A 148 9.14 -33.31 31.18
N THR A 149 9.62 -32.09 31.44
CA THR A 149 8.97 -30.84 31.06
C THR A 149 9.79 -30.08 30.04
N LYS A 150 9.24 -29.94 28.83
CA LYS A 150 9.79 -29.10 27.76
C LYS A 150 8.72 -28.19 27.18
N PHE A 151 9.11 -26.96 26.88
CA PHE A 151 8.39 -26.02 26.04
C PHE A 151 8.96 -26.09 24.62
N VAL A 152 8.06 -26.14 23.64
CA VAL A 152 8.38 -26.02 22.22
C VAL A 152 7.44 -24.98 21.66
N GLY A 153 8.00 -23.90 21.13
CA GLY A 153 7.27 -22.85 20.44
C GLY A 153 7.87 -22.65 19.06
N GLU A 154 7.00 -22.42 18.08
CA GLU A 154 7.39 -22.07 16.72
C GLU A 154 6.68 -20.77 16.34
N PHE A 155 7.42 -19.88 15.70
CA PHE A 155 6.90 -18.64 15.15
C PHE A 155 7.11 -18.69 13.64
N GLU A 156 6.01 -18.61 12.90
CA GLU A 156 6.02 -18.63 11.44
C GLU A 156 5.61 -17.26 10.91
N TRP A 157 6.37 -16.77 9.93
CA TRP A 157 6.07 -15.57 9.17
C TRP A 157 6.05 -15.94 7.69
N GLU A 158 4.95 -15.63 7.00
CA GLU A 158 4.83 -15.77 5.54
C GLU A 158 4.73 -14.42 4.83
N HIS A 159 5.27 -14.35 3.62
CA HIS A 159 5.18 -13.20 2.69
C HIS A 159 5.57 -11.85 3.33
N ALA A 160 6.84 -11.70 3.72
CA ALA A 160 7.33 -10.46 4.33
C ALA A 160 7.79 -9.39 3.31
N VAL A 161 7.11 -9.31 2.15
CA VAL A 161 7.44 -8.46 1.00
C VAL A 161 7.34 -6.97 1.32
#